data_AF-A0A931AQ35-F1
#
_entry.id   AF-A0A931AQ35-F1
#
_cell.length_a   1.000
_cell.length_b   1.000
_cell.length_c   1.000
_cell.angle_alpha   90.00
_cell.angle_beta   90.00
_cell.angle_gamma   90.00
#
_symmetry.space_group_name_H-M   'P 1'
#
loop_
_entity.id
_entity.type
_entity.pdbx_description
1 polymer ?
#
loop_
_entity_poly.entity_id
_entity_poly.type
_entity_poly.pdbx_seq_one_letter_code
_entity_poly.pdbx_strand_id
1 'polypeptide(L)'
;PYASPSHARVSFPGPPGGYGADVDGLEGFARTFLAAGFRVAGEDGRDPLNLMEWYAAGLAAGVDPHSPERWVRLDEHGQAKVEAASIALILHLTRPWLWDRLPPLVREQVVDYLAPAVGADYPPINWVWFQIVVEQFLASVGGPYAQEDIDRGLALAEGFEREDGWYADGSERSYDHYTGWALHLYPVLWREMAGLGPDPRHLARLERFLDDAVHLVGADGSPLIQGRSLTYRFAAAAPFWAGARAGVGSPGLLRRAASGIARHFVAHGAPDGDGVLTLGWHGKRPAIAQDYSGPGSPYWASKGLLGLSLPAGHPVWTAVEEPLPVEADDFTRVVRAPGWLVSGTRADGVVRVVNHGTDHSHPGSDLADPPLYARLGYSTATFPLLSGDPLDQSVVVLDEGGRGSHRTGFTAGPLSALASGTLVGSSRWRAHWTEPGPGPDHGHPRPGAEVRHGPLLEVVSAVRGSWEVRFVRLLERPGWLRVGGWPAPESGPGTRVVGGPGLTKSGVSVAATPLADRTLVPWCATPGEAEPGIWYVAALQLGHGGEAPSIDAWKIVWPDGTADDIPAPTLPRSRK
;
A
#
# COMPACT_ATOMS: atom_id res chain seq x y z
N PRO A 1 -21.94 -2.08 20.67
CA PRO A 1 -21.98 -0.97 21.67
C PRO A 1 -21.73 0.42 21.07
N TYR A 2 -20.98 0.53 19.97
CA TYR A 2 -20.63 1.81 19.33
C TYR A 2 -21.62 2.30 18.28
N ALA A 3 -22.70 1.54 18.06
CA ALA A 3 -23.74 1.94 17.13
C ALA A 3 -24.69 2.95 17.78
N SER A 4 -25.18 3.89 16.99
CA SER A 4 -26.26 4.80 17.38
C SER A 4 -27.56 4.02 17.65
N PRO A 5 -28.54 4.61 18.36
CA PRO A 5 -29.82 3.95 18.67
C PRO A 5 -30.56 3.38 17.45
N SER A 6 -30.50 4.05 16.30
CA SER A 6 -31.11 3.54 15.05
C SER A 6 -30.19 2.63 14.24
N HIS A 7 -28.96 2.41 14.70
CA HIS A 7 -27.88 1.72 14.00
C HIS A 7 -27.31 2.43 12.77
N ALA A 8 -27.80 3.63 12.41
CA ALA A 8 -27.35 4.35 11.23
C ALA A 8 -25.86 4.71 11.29
N ARG A 9 -25.29 4.95 12.48
CA ARG A 9 -23.89 5.36 12.64
C ARG A 9 -23.17 4.39 13.54
N VAL A 10 -21.90 4.10 13.24
CA VAL A 10 -21.02 3.34 14.14
C VAL A 10 -19.83 4.23 14.52
N SER A 11 -19.86 4.79 15.72
CA SER A 11 -18.91 5.79 16.20
C SER A 11 -17.92 5.17 17.18
N PHE A 12 -16.79 4.69 16.66
CA PHE A 12 -15.74 4.08 17.49
C PHE A 12 -15.06 5.11 18.40
N PRO A 13 -14.48 4.68 19.54
CA PRO A 13 -13.81 5.58 20.47
C PRO A 13 -12.60 6.31 19.85
N GLY A 14 -12.52 7.62 20.05
CA GLY A 14 -11.39 8.45 19.63
C GLY A 14 -11.81 9.86 19.25
N PRO A 15 -10.86 10.78 19.07
CA PRO A 15 -11.14 12.07 18.45
C PRO A 15 -11.60 11.85 17.00
N PRO A 16 -12.51 12.68 16.47
CA PRO A 16 -12.92 12.59 15.08
C PRO A 16 -11.76 12.90 14.12
N GLY A 17 -11.81 12.32 12.93
CA GLY A 17 -10.86 12.60 11.85
C GLY A 17 -11.04 14.01 11.27
N GLY A 18 -10.18 14.39 10.31
CA GLY A 18 -10.24 15.71 9.66
C GLY A 18 -11.55 16.02 8.92
N TYR A 19 -12.38 14.99 8.65
CA TYR A 19 -13.70 15.14 8.02
C TYR A 19 -14.87 15.17 9.01
N GLY A 20 -14.61 15.05 10.31
CA GLY A 20 -15.60 15.21 11.36
C GLY A 20 -16.39 13.93 11.71
N ALA A 21 -17.07 13.99 12.85
CA ALA A 21 -17.69 12.83 13.49
C ALA A 21 -18.85 12.21 12.68
N ASP A 22 -19.56 13.01 11.89
CA ASP A 22 -20.67 12.51 11.04
C ASP A 22 -20.14 11.61 9.92
N VAL A 23 -19.01 11.99 9.31
CA VAL A 23 -18.31 11.17 8.32
C VAL A 23 -17.75 9.91 8.98
N ASP A 24 -17.09 10.03 10.13
CA ASP A 24 -16.55 8.87 10.86
C ASP A 24 -17.64 7.83 11.22
N GLY A 25 -18.84 8.31 11.59
CA GLY A 25 -19.99 7.45 11.88
C GLY A 25 -20.52 6.72 10.65
N LEU A 26 -20.54 7.39 9.48
CA LEU A 26 -20.88 6.77 8.19
C LEU A 26 -19.81 5.77 7.75
N GLU A 27 -18.53 6.11 7.89
CA GLU A 27 -17.42 5.17 7.64
C GLU A 27 -17.60 3.91 8.49
N GLY A 28 -17.86 4.06 9.79
CA GLY A 28 -18.06 2.92 10.67
C GLY A 28 -19.23 2.02 10.23
N PHE A 29 -20.34 2.61 9.80
CA PHE A 29 -21.47 1.85 9.25
C PHE A 29 -21.08 1.13 7.96
N ALA A 30 -20.67 1.87 6.93
CA ALA A 30 -20.45 1.33 5.59
C ALA A 30 -19.33 0.29 5.56
N ARG A 31 -18.27 0.49 6.35
CA ARG A 31 -17.10 -0.37 6.37
C ARG A 31 -17.31 -1.63 7.20
N THR A 32 -18.11 -1.58 8.25
CA THR A 32 -18.52 -2.82 8.96
C THR A 32 -19.57 -3.59 8.17
N PHE A 33 -20.44 -2.89 7.43
CA PHE A 33 -21.43 -3.49 6.55
C PHE A 33 -20.81 -4.39 5.48
N LEU A 34 -19.61 -4.03 4.96
CA LEU A 34 -18.82 -4.92 4.11
C LEU A 34 -18.62 -6.31 4.73
N ALA A 35 -18.10 -6.36 5.97
CA ALA A 35 -17.81 -7.62 6.64
C ALA A 35 -19.08 -8.45 6.89
N ALA A 36 -20.17 -7.79 7.31
CA ALA A 36 -21.45 -8.43 7.54
C ALA A 36 -22.05 -9.00 6.24
N GLY A 37 -22.02 -8.22 5.17
CA GLY A 37 -22.51 -8.62 3.86
C GLY A 37 -21.74 -9.79 3.25
N PHE A 38 -20.40 -9.77 3.34
CA PHE A 38 -19.59 -10.90 2.88
C PHE A 38 -19.94 -12.18 3.63
N ARG A 39 -20.07 -12.14 4.96
CA ARG A 39 -20.44 -13.30 5.76
C ARG A 39 -21.80 -13.87 5.37
N VAL A 40 -22.84 -13.03 5.27
CA VAL A 40 -24.20 -13.51 4.94
C VAL A 40 -24.25 -14.07 3.53
N ALA A 41 -23.53 -13.47 2.58
CA ALA A 41 -23.48 -13.95 1.21
C ALA A 41 -22.83 -15.33 1.07
N GLY A 42 -21.69 -15.57 1.72
CA GLY A 42 -21.03 -16.89 1.66
C GLY A 42 -21.78 -18.00 2.39
N GLU A 43 -22.68 -17.63 3.29
CA GLU A 43 -23.58 -18.53 4.03
C GLU A 43 -24.98 -18.67 3.39
N ASP A 44 -25.13 -18.21 2.13
CA ASP A 44 -26.39 -18.27 1.37
C ASP A 44 -27.60 -17.68 2.14
N GLY A 45 -27.39 -16.55 2.80
CA GLY A 45 -28.43 -15.86 3.56
C GLY A 45 -28.67 -16.39 4.95
N ARG A 46 -27.95 -17.42 5.40
CA ARG A 46 -28.02 -17.88 6.79
C ARG A 46 -27.43 -16.82 7.72
N ASP A 47 -28.31 -16.11 8.42
CA ASP A 47 -27.97 -14.97 9.27
C ASP A 47 -28.36 -15.20 10.74
N PRO A 48 -27.59 -16.00 11.50
CA PRO A 48 -27.91 -16.32 12.89
C PRO A 48 -27.71 -15.14 13.85
N LEU A 49 -27.04 -14.08 13.40
CA LEU A 49 -26.79 -12.87 14.19
C LEU A 49 -27.77 -11.75 13.84
N ASN A 50 -28.71 -12.00 12.93
CA ASN A 50 -29.71 -11.03 12.46
C ASN A 50 -29.08 -9.72 11.93
N LEU A 51 -27.93 -9.86 11.26
CA LEU A 51 -27.18 -8.75 10.68
C LEU A 51 -27.97 -8.00 9.61
N MET A 52 -28.70 -8.69 8.73
CA MET A 52 -29.45 -8.05 7.64
C MET A 52 -30.54 -7.13 8.17
N GLU A 53 -31.31 -7.58 9.17
CA GLU A 53 -32.30 -6.73 9.85
C GLU A 53 -31.63 -5.57 10.60
N TRP A 54 -30.51 -5.83 11.28
CA TRP A 54 -29.75 -4.82 12.01
C TRP A 54 -29.27 -3.69 11.08
N TYR A 55 -28.68 -4.04 9.94
CA TYR A 55 -28.22 -3.09 8.92
C TYR A 55 -29.39 -2.47 8.13
N ALA A 56 -30.52 -3.17 7.95
CA ALA A 56 -31.72 -2.58 7.34
C ALA A 56 -32.26 -1.41 8.15
N ALA A 57 -32.30 -1.53 9.48
CA ALA A 57 -32.72 -0.44 10.38
C ALA A 57 -31.78 0.77 10.27
N GLY A 58 -30.47 0.54 10.31
CA GLY A 58 -29.48 1.61 10.17
C GLY A 58 -29.50 2.27 8.78
N LEU A 59 -29.69 1.49 7.72
CA LEU A 59 -29.86 2.00 6.37
C LEU A 59 -31.09 2.91 6.27
N ALA A 60 -32.25 2.45 6.75
CA ALA A 60 -33.50 3.23 6.70
C ALA A 60 -33.38 4.57 7.43
N ALA A 61 -32.77 4.58 8.62
CA ALA A 61 -32.54 5.81 9.37
C ALA A 61 -31.41 6.68 8.80
N GLY A 62 -30.42 6.07 8.14
CA GLY A 62 -29.30 6.77 7.52
C GLY A 62 -29.70 7.54 6.26
N VAL A 63 -30.58 6.97 5.42
CA VAL A 63 -31.00 7.60 4.16
C VAL A 63 -32.24 8.50 4.31
N ASP A 64 -32.97 8.43 5.42
CA ASP A 64 -34.12 9.30 5.66
C ASP A 64 -33.68 10.75 5.92
N PRO A 65 -34.04 11.74 5.07
CA PRO A 65 -33.64 13.13 5.26
C PRO A 65 -34.21 13.78 6.53
N HIS A 66 -35.24 13.20 7.16
CA HIS A 66 -35.83 13.70 8.40
C HIS A 66 -35.28 13.02 9.66
N SER A 67 -34.47 11.98 9.50
CA SER A 67 -33.85 11.29 10.63
C SER A 67 -32.80 12.19 11.30
N PRO A 68 -32.76 12.28 12.64
CA PRO A 68 -31.69 12.97 13.33
C PRO A 68 -30.32 12.28 13.16
N GLU A 69 -30.32 11.02 12.71
CA GLU A 69 -29.11 10.22 12.47
C GLU A 69 -28.75 10.12 10.98
N ARG A 70 -29.42 10.90 10.11
CA ARG A 70 -29.19 10.88 8.66
C ARG A 70 -27.71 10.97 8.30
N TRP A 71 -27.32 10.32 7.22
CA TRP A 71 -25.97 10.37 6.72
C TRP A 71 -25.66 11.69 6.03
N VAL A 72 -24.37 11.99 5.99
CA VAL A 72 -23.83 13.00 5.09
C VAL A 72 -24.02 12.48 3.66
N ARG A 73 -24.54 13.34 2.78
CA ARG A 73 -24.80 13.00 1.38
C ARG A 73 -23.55 13.18 0.51
N LEU A 74 -23.57 12.55 -0.66
CA LEU A 74 -22.47 12.57 -1.64
C LEU A 74 -22.19 13.98 -2.20
N ASP A 75 -23.22 14.83 -2.24
CA ASP A 75 -23.16 16.24 -2.63
C ASP A 75 -22.87 17.19 -1.44
N GLU A 76 -22.92 16.70 -0.20
CA GLU A 76 -22.49 17.44 0.99
C GLU A 76 -21.00 17.23 1.28
N HIS A 77 -20.47 16.01 1.08
CA HIS A 77 -19.06 15.71 1.35
C HIS A 77 -18.50 14.57 0.48
N GLY A 78 -17.30 14.77 -0.06
CA GLY A 78 -16.65 13.80 -0.96
C GLY A 78 -16.43 12.42 -0.35
N GLN A 79 -16.15 12.32 0.95
CA GLN A 79 -16.00 11.02 1.63
C GLN A 79 -17.27 10.16 1.56
N ALA A 80 -18.47 10.75 1.52
CA ALA A 80 -19.71 9.98 1.39
C ALA A 80 -19.78 9.21 0.05
N LYS A 81 -19.10 9.70 -1.01
CA LYS A 81 -18.95 8.98 -2.28
C LYS A 81 -18.17 7.67 -2.12
N VAL A 82 -17.15 7.68 -1.26
CA VAL A 82 -16.32 6.49 -0.96
C VAL A 82 -17.16 5.44 -0.23
N GLU A 83 -17.92 5.86 0.79
CA GLU A 83 -18.74 4.95 1.59
C GLU A 83 -19.96 4.42 0.81
N ALA A 84 -20.53 5.23 -0.09
CA ALA A 84 -21.61 4.84 -0.99
C ALA A 84 -21.28 3.61 -1.85
N ALA A 85 -20.03 3.49 -2.32
CA ALA A 85 -19.60 2.32 -3.09
C ALA A 85 -19.63 1.03 -2.26
N SER A 86 -19.25 1.09 -0.99
CA SER A 86 -19.34 -0.04 -0.06
C SER A 86 -20.81 -0.43 0.20
N ILE A 87 -21.68 0.55 0.41
CA ILE A 87 -23.12 0.33 0.60
C ILE A 87 -23.73 -0.31 -0.65
N ALA A 88 -23.51 0.26 -1.83
CA ALA A 88 -24.03 -0.24 -3.11
C ALA A 88 -23.56 -1.67 -3.41
N LEU A 89 -22.27 -1.97 -3.18
CA LEU A 89 -21.71 -3.30 -3.35
C LEU A 89 -22.43 -4.34 -2.47
N ILE A 90 -22.64 -4.04 -1.19
CA ILE A 90 -23.26 -5.00 -0.27
C ILE A 90 -24.77 -5.12 -0.51
N LEU A 91 -25.46 -4.03 -0.86
CA LEU A 91 -26.85 -4.11 -1.27
C LEU A 91 -27.04 -5.00 -2.51
N HIS A 92 -26.10 -4.95 -3.46
CA HIS A 92 -26.08 -5.87 -4.58
C HIS A 92 -25.84 -7.32 -4.10
N LEU A 93 -24.76 -7.54 -3.36
CA LEU A 93 -24.33 -8.88 -2.95
C LEU A 93 -25.35 -9.59 -2.06
N THR A 94 -26.08 -8.85 -1.23
CA THR A 94 -27.09 -9.37 -0.30
C THR A 94 -28.52 -9.17 -0.78
N ARG A 95 -28.72 -8.84 -2.07
CA ARG A 95 -30.00 -8.40 -2.63
C ARG A 95 -31.22 -9.25 -2.23
N PRO A 96 -31.20 -10.59 -2.30
CA PRO A 96 -32.36 -11.43 -1.93
C PRO A 96 -32.72 -11.40 -0.43
N TRP A 97 -31.75 -11.04 0.42
CA TRP A 97 -31.88 -11.09 1.87
C TRP A 97 -32.05 -9.71 2.50
N LEU A 98 -31.68 -8.64 1.78
CA LEU A 98 -31.76 -7.27 2.26
C LEU A 98 -32.53 -6.36 1.28
N TRP A 99 -31.94 -5.97 0.16
CA TRP A 99 -32.52 -4.97 -0.75
C TRP A 99 -33.97 -5.28 -1.16
N ASP A 100 -34.25 -6.51 -1.61
CA ASP A 100 -35.59 -6.90 -2.08
C ASP A 100 -36.64 -6.95 -0.96
N ARG A 101 -36.19 -6.95 0.31
CA ARG A 101 -37.05 -6.97 1.51
C ARG A 101 -37.24 -5.60 2.14
N LEU A 102 -36.48 -4.59 1.72
CA LEU A 102 -36.64 -3.23 2.22
C LEU A 102 -38.02 -2.66 1.84
N PRO A 103 -38.67 -1.88 2.73
CA PRO A 103 -39.89 -1.17 2.39
C PRO A 103 -39.73 -0.30 1.14
N PRO A 104 -40.78 -0.11 0.31
CA PRO A 104 -40.69 0.72 -0.89
C PRO A 104 -40.10 2.11 -0.65
N LEU A 105 -40.55 2.80 0.41
CA LEU A 105 -40.02 4.12 0.79
C LEU A 105 -38.51 4.10 1.06
N VAL A 106 -38.02 3.07 1.77
CA VAL A 106 -36.58 2.98 2.08
C VAL A 106 -35.78 2.74 0.79
N ARG A 107 -36.28 1.92 -0.14
CA ARG A 107 -35.62 1.74 -1.44
C ARG A 107 -35.56 3.03 -2.24
N GLU A 108 -36.64 3.81 -2.26
CA GLU A 108 -36.68 5.14 -2.89
C GLU A 108 -35.65 6.08 -2.25
N GLN A 109 -35.57 6.11 -0.92
CA GLN A 109 -34.59 6.95 -0.21
C GLN A 109 -33.14 6.51 -0.41
N VAL A 110 -32.87 5.20 -0.51
CA VAL A 110 -31.53 4.69 -0.85
C VAL A 110 -31.15 5.11 -2.27
N VAL A 111 -32.08 5.01 -3.22
CA VAL A 111 -31.85 5.50 -4.59
C VAL A 111 -31.56 7.00 -4.59
N ASP A 112 -32.35 7.79 -3.86
CA ASP A 112 -32.13 9.24 -3.71
C ASP A 112 -30.78 9.57 -3.05
N TYR A 113 -30.37 8.81 -2.04
CA TYR A 113 -29.08 8.98 -1.38
C TYR A 113 -27.90 8.74 -2.33
N LEU A 114 -28.00 7.72 -3.20
CA LEU A 114 -26.95 7.35 -4.15
C LEU A 114 -26.97 8.16 -5.45
N ALA A 115 -28.12 8.71 -5.84
CA ALA A 115 -28.31 9.45 -7.09
C ALA A 115 -27.30 10.59 -7.35
N PRO A 116 -26.79 11.34 -6.34
CA PRO A 116 -25.80 12.39 -6.58
C PRO A 116 -24.43 11.86 -7.05
N ALA A 117 -24.22 10.54 -7.14
CA ALA A 117 -23.06 9.99 -7.83
C ALA A 117 -23.13 10.23 -9.35
N VAL A 118 -24.34 10.25 -9.93
CA VAL A 118 -24.56 10.36 -11.37
C VAL A 118 -24.20 11.77 -11.84
N GLY A 119 -23.32 11.87 -12.83
CA GLY A 119 -22.82 13.13 -13.39
C GLY A 119 -21.86 13.89 -12.48
N ALA A 120 -21.49 13.35 -11.32
CA ALA A 120 -20.60 14.02 -10.38
C ALA A 120 -19.12 13.90 -10.79
N ASP A 121 -18.32 14.86 -10.34
CA ASP A 121 -16.87 14.82 -10.51
C ASP A 121 -16.23 13.85 -9.50
N TYR A 122 -15.33 13.01 -10.01
CA TYR A 122 -14.51 12.08 -9.23
C TYR A 122 -13.05 12.26 -9.64
N PRO A 123 -12.12 12.36 -8.67
CA PRO A 123 -10.70 12.43 -8.96
C PRO A 123 -10.23 11.26 -9.85
N PRO A 124 -9.32 11.50 -10.81
CA PRO A 124 -8.89 10.50 -11.79
C PRO A 124 -7.88 9.50 -11.20
N ILE A 125 -8.29 8.83 -10.14
CA ILE A 125 -7.59 7.80 -9.36
C ILE A 125 -8.62 6.70 -9.04
N ASN A 126 -8.35 5.82 -8.08
CA ASN A 126 -9.22 4.73 -7.61
C ASN A 126 -10.68 5.14 -7.34
N TRP A 127 -10.93 6.43 -7.11
CA TRP A 127 -12.26 7.03 -6.94
C TRP A 127 -13.20 6.77 -8.11
N VAL A 128 -12.70 6.59 -9.33
CA VAL A 128 -13.53 6.24 -10.49
C VAL A 128 -14.31 4.94 -10.28
N TRP A 129 -13.73 3.98 -9.54
CA TRP A 129 -14.41 2.72 -9.21
C TRP A 129 -15.57 2.91 -8.26
N PHE A 130 -15.55 3.95 -7.41
CA PHE A 130 -16.66 4.25 -6.53
C PHE A 130 -17.89 4.71 -7.32
N GLN A 131 -17.69 5.57 -8.32
CA GLN A 131 -18.77 5.98 -9.24
C GLN A 131 -19.32 4.78 -10.02
N ILE A 132 -18.44 3.99 -10.66
CA ILE A 132 -18.82 2.81 -11.44
C ILE A 132 -19.69 1.84 -10.63
N VAL A 133 -19.27 1.52 -9.40
CA VAL A 133 -20.01 0.57 -8.54
C VAL A 133 -21.36 1.12 -8.11
N VAL A 134 -21.44 2.39 -7.73
CA VAL A 134 -22.70 3.03 -7.33
C VAL A 134 -23.68 3.07 -8.51
N GLU A 135 -23.24 3.53 -9.68
CA GLU A 135 -24.10 3.62 -10.86
C GLU A 135 -24.49 2.24 -11.41
N GLN A 136 -23.60 1.25 -11.33
CA GLN A 136 -23.95 -0.13 -11.69
C GLN A 136 -25.05 -0.70 -10.78
N PHE A 137 -25.00 -0.41 -9.47
CA PHE A 137 -26.06 -0.81 -8.55
C PHE A 137 -27.37 -0.09 -8.88
N LEU A 138 -27.34 1.23 -9.06
CA LEU A 138 -28.51 2.04 -9.44
C LEU A 138 -29.18 1.51 -10.71
N ALA A 139 -28.39 1.23 -11.76
CA ALA A 139 -28.89 0.61 -12.99
C ALA A 139 -29.59 -0.73 -12.72
N SER A 140 -29.02 -1.58 -11.86
CA SER A 140 -29.55 -2.92 -11.54
C SER A 140 -30.88 -2.93 -10.77
N VAL A 141 -31.25 -1.79 -10.17
CA VAL A 141 -32.48 -1.61 -9.39
C VAL A 141 -33.47 -0.63 -10.03
N GLY A 142 -33.17 -0.13 -11.24
CA GLY A 142 -34.02 0.81 -11.97
C GLY A 142 -33.93 2.26 -11.49
N GLY A 143 -32.87 2.61 -10.75
CA GLY A 143 -32.55 4.00 -10.37
C GLY A 143 -31.90 4.79 -11.52
N PRO A 144 -31.63 6.09 -11.32
CA PRO A 144 -30.91 6.90 -12.31
C PRO A 144 -29.45 6.43 -12.43
N TYR A 145 -28.96 6.36 -13.65
CA TYR A 145 -27.55 6.10 -13.97
C TYR A 145 -27.21 6.74 -15.32
N ALA A 146 -25.94 7.02 -15.56
CA ALA A 146 -25.40 7.46 -16.83
C ALA A 146 -24.43 6.41 -17.36
N GLN A 147 -24.77 5.77 -18.48
CA GLN A 147 -23.87 4.79 -19.10
C GLN A 147 -22.55 5.46 -19.50
N GLU A 148 -22.58 6.73 -19.90
CA GLU A 148 -21.39 7.51 -20.24
C GLU A 148 -20.43 7.69 -19.05
N ASP A 149 -20.93 7.72 -17.81
CA ASP A 149 -20.10 7.82 -16.61
C ASP A 149 -19.38 6.51 -16.32
N ILE A 150 -20.11 5.39 -16.40
CA ILE A 150 -19.55 4.04 -16.29
C ILE A 150 -18.47 3.84 -17.37
N ASP A 151 -18.78 4.13 -18.63
CA ASP A 151 -17.87 3.93 -19.76
C ASP A 151 -16.61 4.80 -19.64
N ARG A 152 -16.77 6.08 -19.22
CA ARG A 152 -15.64 6.99 -18.99
C ARG A 152 -14.77 6.52 -17.84
N GLY A 153 -15.38 6.08 -16.73
CA GLY A 153 -14.66 5.55 -15.57
C GLY A 153 -13.86 4.29 -15.94
N LEU A 154 -14.46 3.36 -16.67
CA LEU A 154 -13.79 2.15 -17.16
C LEU A 154 -12.62 2.49 -18.09
N ALA A 155 -12.82 3.41 -19.04
CA ALA A 155 -11.75 3.84 -19.95
C ALA A 155 -10.57 4.48 -19.21
N LEU A 156 -10.85 5.26 -18.16
CA LEU A 156 -9.82 5.86 -17.32
C LEU A 156 -9.10 4.80 -16.47
N ALA A 157 -9.83 3.85 -15.89
CA ALA A 157 -9.25 2.73 -15.15
C ALA A 157 -8.32 1.86 -16.01
N GLU A 158 -8.64 1.67 -17.29
CA GLU A 158 -7.71 0.99 -18.23
C GLU A 158 -6.39 1.77 -18.41
N GLY A 159 -6.42 3.10 -18.37
CA GLY A 159 -5.23 3.95 -18.46
C GLY A 159 -4.29 3.86 -17.26
N PHE A 160 -4.73 3.26 -16.16
CA PHE A 160 -3.91 3.01 -14.97
C PHE A 160 -3.01 1.79 -15.12
N GLU A 161 -3.20 0.96 -16.15
CA GLU A 161 -2.38 -0.22 -16.40
C GLU A 161 -0.89 0.15 -16.54
N ARG A 162 -0.03 -0.71 -15.99
CA ARG A 162 1.42 -0.71 -16.14
C ARG A 162 1.88 -2.11 -16.56
N GLU A 163 3.17 -2.24 -16.81
CA GLU A 163 3.77 -3.51 -17.23
C GLU A 163 3.52 -4.65 -16.22
N ASP A 164 3.59 -5.88 -16.72
CA ASP A 164 3.48 -7.10 -15.90
C ASP A 164 2.21 -7.14 -15.03
N GLY A 165 1.07 -6.65 -15.53
CA GLY A 165 -0.23 -6.77 -14.89
C GLY A 165 -0.48 -5.80 -13.73
N TRP A 166 0.47 -4.93 -13.41
CA TRP A 166 0.32 -3.92 -12.37
C TRP A 166 -0.60 -2.77 -12.81
N TYR A 167 -1.10 -2.05 -11.81
CA TYR A 167 -1.70 -0.73 -11.98
C TYR A 167 -0.95 0.28 -11.12
N ALA A 168 -0.96 1.54 -11.53
CA ALA A 168 -0.62 2.67 -10.67
C ALA A 168 -1.87 3.51 -10.42
N ASP A 169 -2.04 4.00 -9.20
CA ASP A 169 -3.24 4.77 -8.86
C ASP A 169 -3.17 6.20 -9.43
N GLY A 170 -3.71 6.38 -10.63
CA GLY A 170 -3.64 7.64 -11.36
C GLY A 170 -2.41 7.72 -12.30
N SER A 171 -2.00 8.95 -12.59
CA SER A 171 -0.85 9.22 -13.49
C SER A 171 0.51 9.13 -12.81
N GLU A 172 0.55 9.21 -11.48
CA GLU A 172 1.77 9.21 -10.69
C GLU A 172 2.36 7.80 -10.53
N ARG A 173 3.60 7.71 -10.04
CA ARG A 173 4.26 6.44 -9.67
C ARG A 173 3.79 5.98 -8.29
N SER A 174 2.49 5.81 -8.16
CA SER A 174 1.77 5.48 -6.93
C SER A 174 1.43 4.00 -6.92
N TYR A 175 2.48 3.19 -6.71
CA TYR A 175 2.37 1.75 -6.51
C TYR A 175 2.26 1.48 -5.02
N ASP A 176 1.07 1.10 -4.56
CA ASP A 176 0.77 0.74 -3.18
C ASP A 176 -0.35 -0.31 -3.13
N HIS A 177 -0.85 -0.63 -1.93
CA HIS A 177 -1.90 -1.62 -1.72
C HIS A 177 -3.25 -1.32 -2.42
N TYR A 178 -3.51 -0.09 -2.87
CA TYR A 178 -4.66 0.22 -3.74
C TYR A 178 -4.62 -0.51 -5.08
N THR A 179 -3.43 -0.86 -5.57
CA THR A 179 -3.26 -1.74 -6.73
C THR A 179 -4.08 -3.01 -6.53
N GLY A 180 -3.93 -3.67 -5.37
CA GLY A 180 -4.64 -4.90 -5.05
C GLY A 180 -6.08 -4.69 -4.60
N TRP A 181 -6.31 -3.87 -3.56
CA TRP A 181 -7.62 -3.78 -2.89
C TRP A 181 -8.63 -2.82 -3.55
N ALA A 182 -8.24 -2.19 -4.66
CA ALA A 182 -9.13 -1.37 -5.47
C ALA A 182 -8.99 -1.71 -6.95
N LEU A 183 -7.81 -1.52 -7.54
CA LEU A 183 -7.64 -1.56 -8.99
C LEU A 183 -7.75 -2.98 -9.58
N HIS A 184 -7.40 -4.01 -8.81
CA HIS A 184 -7.69 -5.41 -9.16
C HIS A 184 -9.01 -5.94 -8.56
N LEU A 185 -9.43 -5.41 -7.40
CA LEU A 185 -10.62 -5.87 -6.68
C LEU A 185 -11.91 -5.48 -7.40
N TYR A 186 -12.08 -4.20 -7.71
CA TYR A 186 -13.33 -3.67 -8.26
C TYR A 186 -13.67 -4.18 -9.67
N PRO A 187 -12.72 -4.38 -10.60
CA PRO A 187 -13.05 -4.99 -11.89
C PRO A 187 -13.72 -6.36 -11.75
N VAL A 188 -13.25 -7.21 -10.83
CA VAL A 188 -13.84 -8.54 -10.58
C VAL A 188 -15.27 -8.39 -10.08
N LEU A 189 -15.46 -7.57 -9.04
CA LEU A 189 -16.78 -7.38 -8.41
C LEU A 189 -17.77 -6.68 -9.34
N TRP A 190 -17.35 -5.64 -10.07
CA TRP A 190 -18.20 -4.89 -10.96
C TRP A 190 -18.72 -5.74 -12.12
N ARG A 191 -17.89 -6.60 -12.72
CA ARG A 191 -18.34 -7.47 -13.81
C ARG A 191 -19.44 -8.43 -13.35
N GLU A 192 -19.31 -8.98 -12.15
CA GLU A 192 -20.38 -9.78 -11.54
C GLU A 192 -21.65 -8.95 -11.34
N MET A 193 -21.51 -7.73 -10.82
CA MET A 193 -22.65 -6.81 -10.66
C MET A 193 -23.36 -6.50 -11.97
N ALA A 194 -22.59 -6.38 -13.06
CA ALA A 194 -23.08 -6.12 -14.41
C ALA A 194 -23.64 -7.37 -15.11
N GLY A 195 -23.59 -8.54 -14.47
CA GLY A 195 -24.00 -9.81 -15.09
C GLY A 195 -23.09 -10.22 -16.26
N LEU A 196 -21.85 -9.73 -16.28
CA LEU A 196 -20.86 -10.01 -17.31
C LEU A 196 -19.97 -11.18 -16.87
N GLY A 197 -19.69 -12.09 -17.80
CA GLY A 197 -18.64 -13.09 -17.60
C GLY A 197 -17.25 -12.44 -17.42
N PRO A 198 -16.23 -13.19 -16.97
CA PRO A 198 -14.90 -12.64 -16.75
C PRO A 198 -14.28 -12.04 -18.03
N ASP A 199 -13.47 -10.99 -17.89
CA ASP A 199 -12.63 -10.48 -18.99
C ASP A 199 -11.27 -11.22 -18.94
N PRO A 200 -10.90 -12.00 -19.97
CA PRO A 200 -9.61 -12.68 -20.01
C PRO A 200 -8.41 -11.73 -19.83
N ARG A 201 -8.52 -10.45 -20.24
CA ARG A 201 -7.46 -9.46 -20.05
C ARG A 201 -7.30 -9.08 -18.58
N HIS A 202 -8.41 -8.82 -17.87
CA HIS A 202 -8.37 -8.52 -16.44
C HIS A 202 -7.91 -9.73 -15.62
N LEU A 203 -8.34 -10.94 -16.00
CA LEU A 203 -7.88 -12.18 -15.37
C LEU A 203 -6.37 -12.38 -15.54
N ALA A 204 -5.85 -12.21 -16.75
CA ALA A 204 -4.41 -12.34 -17.02
C ALA A 204 -3.59 -11.31 -16.24
N ARG A 205 -4.07 -10.05 -16.15
CA ARG A 205 -3.43 -9.01 -15.34
C ARG A 205 -3.46 -9.34 -13.85
N LEU A 206 -4.61 -9.76 -13.32
CA LEU A 206 -4.76 -10.19 -11.93
C LEU A 206 -3.85 -11.36 -11.60
N GLU A 207 -3.84 -12.42 -12.42
CA GLU A 207 -2.98 -13.58 -12.21
C GLU A 207 -1.50 -13.18 -12.20
N ARG A 208 -1.09 -12.32 -13.14
CA ARG A 208 0.29 -11.82 -13.21
C ARG A 208 0.66 -10.98 -11.99
N PHE A 209 -0.22 -10.09 -11.54
CA PHE A 209 -0.02 -9.31 -10.31
C PHE A 209 0.05 -10.20 -9.07
N LEU A 210 -0.81 -11.23 -8.98
CA LEU A 210 -0.82 -12.15 -7.83
C LEU A 210 0.48 -12.94 -7.69
N ASP A 211 1.11 -13.30 -8.81
CA ASP A 211 2.45 -13.90 -8.82
C ASP A 211 3.50 -12.96 -8.19
N ASP A 212 3.39 -11.63 -8.35
CA ASP A 212 4.23 -10.68 -7.59
C ASP A 212 3.76 -10.54 -6.13
N ALA A 213 2.46 -10.38 -5.90
CA ALA A 213 1.89 -10.05 -4.60
C ALA A 213 2.19 -11.10 -3.52
N VAL A 214 2.21 -12.39 -3.86
CA VAL A 214 2.59 -13.46 -2.90
C VAL A 214 4.05 -13.37 -2.45
N HIS A 215 4.93 -12.77 -3.27
CA HIS A 215 6.33 -12.51 -2.93
C HIS A 215 6.52 -11.22 -2.11
N LEU A 216 5.43 -10.52 -1.76
CA LEU A 216 5.43 -9.30 -0.94
C LEU A 216 4.82 -9.54 0.46
N VAL A 217 4.70 -10.80 0.87
CA VAL A 217 4.19 -11.23 2.18
C VAL A 217 5.29 -11.98 2.94
N GLY A 218 5.56 -11.56 4.17
CA GLY A 218 6.53 -12.20 5.06
C GLY A 218 6.03 -13.55 5.57
N ALA A 219 6.93 -14.40 6.07
CA ALA A 219 6.58 -15.73 6.58
C ALA A 219 5.57 -15.65 7.75
N ASP A 220 5.66 -14.58 8.55
CA ASP A 220 4.72 -14.30 9.65
C ASP A 220 3.36 -13.76 9.18
N GLY A 221 3.15 -13.62 7.87
CA GLY A 221 1.97 -13.05 7.25
C GLY A 221 1.97 -11.53 7.13
N SER A 222 3.02 -10.82 7.57
CA SER A 222 3.10 -9.37 7.46
C SER A 222 3.12 -8.96 5.97
N PRO A 223 2.17 -8.15 5.48
CA PRO A 223 2.24 -7.59 4.13
C PRO A 223 3.35 -6.52 4.07
N LEU A 224 3.86 -6.26 2.87
CA LEU A 224 4.85 -5.19 2.65
C LEU A 224 4.39 -3.86 3.27
N ILE A 225 5.25 -3.26 4.10
CA ILE A 225 4.99 -1.98 4.74
C ILE A 225 5.44 -0.87 3.79
N GLN A 226 4.56 -0.53 2.84
CA GLN A 226 4.81 0.48 1.81
C GLN A 226 3.49 1.12 1.35
N GLY A 227 3.54 2.41 1.06
CA GLY A 227 2.42 3.19 0.56
C GLY A 227 1.51 3.76 1.65
N ARG A 228 0.47 4.48 1.24
CA ARG A 228 -0.48 5.16 2.14
C ARG A 228 -1.52 4.19 2.73
N SER A 229 -2.32 4.69 3.67
CA SER A 229 -3.51 3.99 4.20
C SER A 229 -3.21 2.64 4.87
N LEU A 230 -2.01 2.48 5.41
CA LEU A 230 -1.56 1.27 6.08
C LEU A 230 -2.40 0.91 7.33
N THR A 231 -3.17 1.86 7.88
CA THR A 231 -4.14 1.60 8.97
C THR A 231 -5.24 0.60 8.59
N TYR A 232 -5.42 0.32 7.29
CA TYR A 232 -6.43 -0.61 6.78
C TYR A 232 -6.00 -2.08 6.84
N ARG A 233 -4.75 -2.39 7.21
CA ARG A 233 -4.26 -3.73 7.61
C ARG A 233 -4.74 -4.89 6.74
N PHE A 234 -5.82 -5.56 7.16
CA PHE A 234 -6.40 -6.74 6.52
C PHE A 234 -6.75 -6.50 5.05
N ALA A 235 -7.03 -5.25 4.66
CA ALA A 235 -7.34 -4.91 3.28
C ALA A 235 -6.25 -5.41 2.30
N ALA A 236 -4.99 -5.54 2.74
CA ALA A 236 -3.91 -6.12 1.93
C ALA A 236 -4.17 -7.57 1.48
N ALA A 237 -5.10 -8.28 2.13
CA ALA A 237 -5.54 -9.61 1.74
C ALA A 237 -6.54 -9.63 0.57
N ALA A 238 -7.19 -8.49 0.26
CA ALA A 238 -8.24 -8.38 -0.76
C ALA A 238 -7.87 -8.91 -2.15
N PRO A 239 -6.68 -8.64 -2.75
CA PRO A 239 -6.36 -9.16 -4.08
C PRO A 239 -6.32 -10.69 -4.14
N PHE A 240 -5.86 -11.37 -3.08
CA PHE A 240 -5.83 -12.83 -3.05
C PHE A 240 -7.25 -13.42 -3.03
N TRP A 241 -8.19 -12.76 -2.35
CA TRP A 241 -9.61 -13.13 -2.41
C TRP A 241 -10.23 -12.83 -3.76
N ALA A 242 -9.83 -11.75 -4.43
CA ALA A 242 -10.24 -11.46 -5.81
C ALA A 242 -9.76 -12.56 -6.77
N GLY A 243 -8.51 -13.01 -6.62
CA GLY A 243 -7.96 -14.15 -7.37
C GLY A 243 -8.75 -15.42 -7.18
N ALA A 244 -9.00 -15.78 -5.91
CA ALA A 244 -9.79 -16.96 -5.57
C ALA A 244 -11.21 -16.88 -6.16
N ARG A 245 -11.88 -15.74 -6.05
CA ARG A 245 -13.23 -15.51 -6.59
C ARG A 245 -13.25 -15.58 -8.12
N ALA A 246 -12.24 -15.03 -8.77
CA ALA A 246 -12.10 -15.03 -10.22
C ALA A 246 -11.59 -16.36 -10.79
N GLY A 247 -11.17 -17.30 -9.94
CA GLY A 247 -10.65 -18.60 -10.34
C GLY A 247 -9.23 -18.56 -10.94
N VAL A 248 -8.41 -17.60 -10.52
CA VAL A 248 -7.00 -17.46 -10.97
C VAL A 248 -6.04 -17.62 -9.79
N GLY A 249 -4.84 -18.13 -10.06
CA GLY A 249 -3.84 -18.46 -9.04
C GLY A 249 -4.13 -19.76 -8.29
N SER A 250 -3.15 -20.22 -7.49
CA SER A 250 -3.30 -21.44 -6.70
C SER A 250 -4.21 -21.21 -5.47
N PRO A 251 -5.32 -21.94 -5.31
CA PRO A 251 -6.22 -21.76 -4.17
C PRO A 251 -5.53 -21.94 -2.80
N GLY A 252 -4.61 -22.91 -2.68
CA GLY A 252 -3.87 -23.18 -1.44
C GLY A 252 -2.93 -22.03 -1.07
N LEU A 253 -2.22 -21.48 -2.05
CA LEU A 253 -1.31 -20.35 -1.88
C LEU A 253 -2.07 -19.06 -1.56
N LEU A 254 -3.16 -18.79 -2.29
CA LEU A 254 -4.00 -17.61 -2.06
C LEU A 254 -4.62 -17.63 -0.66
N ARG A 255 -5.08 -18.80 -0.20
CA ARG A 255 -5.55 -18.97 1.19
C ARG A 255 -4.44 -18.68 2.19
N ARG A 256 -3.24 -19.26 2.01
CA ARG A 256 -2.11 -19.05 2.92
C ARG A 256 -1.73 -17.57 3.02
N ALA A 257 -1.69 -16.85 1.91
CA ALA A 257 -1.39 -15.41 1.88
C ALA A 257 -2.48 -14.59 2.59
N ALA A 258 -3.74 -14.74 2.16
CA ALA A 258 -4.84 -13.94 2.66
C ALA A 258 -5.14 -14.20 4.15
N SER A 259 -5.23 -15.48 4.53
CA SER A 259 -5.45 -15.88 5.93
C SER A 259 -4.22 -15.61 6.80
N GLY A 260 -3.02 -15.66 6.20
CA GLY A 260 -1.77 -15.27 6.84
C GLY A 260 -1.76 -13.81 7.26
N ILE A 261 -2.14 -12.90 6.37
CA ILE A 261 -2.25 -11.46 6.67
C ILE A 261 -3.25 -11.22 7.79
N ALA A 262 -4.44 -11.83 7.73
CA ALA A 262 -5.42 -11.70 8.80
C ALA A 262 -4.86 -12.21 10.14
N ARG A 263 -4.25 -13.41 10.13
CA ARG A 263 -3.62 -14.02 11.31
C ARG A 263 -2.50 -13.16 11.89
N HIS A 264 -1.67 -12.55 11.05
CA HIS A 264 -0.58 -11.66 11.47
C HIS A 264 -1.11 -10.56 12.38
N PHE A 265 -2.10 -9.80 11.92
CA PHE A 265 -2.64 -8.69 12.69
C PHE A 265 -3.45 -9.16 13.91
N VAL A 266 -4.16 -10.29 13.84
CA VAL A 266 -4.83 -10.89 15.01
C VAL A 266 -3.81 -11.28 16.10
N ALA A 267 -2.70 -11.90 15.71
CA ALA A 267 -1.62 -12.26 16.63
C ALA A 267 -0.94 -11.02 17.26
N HIS A 268 -1.03 -9.86 16.60
CA HIS A 268 -0.51 -8.58 17.08
C HIS A 268 -1.59 -7.69 17.72
N GLY A 269 -2.73 -8.27 18.13
CA GLY A 269 -3.74 -7.58 18.95
C GLY A 269 -4.70 -6.67 18.17
N ALA A 270 -5.03 -7.03 16.91
CA ALA A 270 -6.12 -6.42 16.17
C ALA A 270 -7.30 -7.41 15.99
N PRO A 271 -8.52 -7.08 16.45
CA PRO A 271 -8.90 -5.88 17.21
C PRO A 271 -8.25 -5.82 18.60
N ASP A 272 -8.23 -4.63 19.19
CA ASP A 272 -7.64 -4.39 20.51
C ASP A 272 -8.51 -4.94 21.67
N GLY A 273 -8.11 -4.62 22.92
CA GLY A 273 -8.83 -5.08 24.12
C GLY A 273 -10.28 -4.59 24.22
N ASP A 274 -10.66 -3.52 23.52
CA ASP A 274 -12.02 -3.00 23.44
C ASP A 274 -12.80 -3.61 22.25
N GLY A 275 -12.16 -4.49 21.49
CA GLY A 275 -12.75 -5.13 20.32
C GLY A 275 -12.82 -4.21 19.10
N VAL A 276 -11.98 -3.17 19.02
CA VAL A 276 -11.96 -2.23 17.89
C VAL A 276 -10.68 -2.27 17.08
N LEU A 277 -10.77 -1.87 15.80
CA LEU A 277 -9.59 -1.63 14.97
C LEU A 277 -9.04 -0.24 15.25
N THR A 278 -7.77 -0.15 15.62
CA THR A 278 -7.15 1.13 16.02
C THR A 278 -6.55 1.88 14.83
N LEU A 279 -6.40 3.20 14.93
CA LEU A 279 -5.57 3.99 14.03
C LEU A 279 -4.08 3.68 14.27
N GLY A 280 -3.56 2.70 13.55
CA GLY A 280 -2.17 2.25 13.64
C GLY A 280 -1.88 1.00 12.81
N TRP A 281 -0.65 0.49 12.88
CA TRP A 281 -0.26 -0.77 12.19
C TRP A 281 -0.60 -2.01 13.01
N HIS A 282 0.01 -2.18 14.19
CA HIS A 282 -0.40 -3.21 15.16
C HIS A 282 -1.38 -2.61 16.17
N GLY A 283 -0.89 -1.75 17.06
CA GLY A 283 -1.68 -0.99 18.03
C GLY A 283 -1.87 0.48 17.65
N LYS A 284 -2.46 1.26 18.57
CA LYS A 284 -2.74 2.70 18.37
C LYS A 284 -1.44 3.51 18.19
N ARG A 285 -1.24 4.05 16.99
CA ARG A 285 -0.12 4.92 16.59
C ARG A 285 -0.64 5.95 15.58
N PRO A 286 -1.32 7.02 16.02
CA PRO A 286 -2.01 7.95 15.12
C PRO A 286 -1.13 8.63 14.07
N ALA A 287 0.18 8.72 14.30
CA ALA A 287 1.14 9.35 13.37
C ALA A 287 1.21 8.70 11.98
N ILE A 288 0.74 7.45 11.81
CA ILE A 288 0.64 6.79 10.49
C ILE A 288 -0.61 7.19 9.71
N ALA A 289 -1.59 7.78 10.37
CA ALA A 289 -2.86 8.13 9.77
C ALA A 289 -2.72 9.37 8.88
N GLN A 290 -3.47 9.41 7.79
CA GLN A 290 -3.59 10.61 6.96
C GLN A 290 -4.58 11.58 7.62
N ASP A 291 -4.53 12.87 7.27
CA ASP A 291 -5.30 13.91 7.96
C ASP A 291 -6.82 13.69 7.93
N TYR A 292 -7.31 12.99 6.92
CA TYR A 292 -8.72 12.62 6.82
C TYR A 292 -9.15 11.48 7.72
N SER A 293 -8.20 10.70 8.26
CA SER A 293 -8.50 9.44 8.93
C SER A 293 -9.09 9.67 10.32
N GLY A 294 -10.26 9.08 10.56
CA GLY A 294 -10.92 9.03 11.87
C GLY A 294 -11.06 7.61 12.42
N PRO A 295 -11.75 7.44 13.55
CA PRO A 295 -11.92 6.13 14.20
C PRO A 295 -12.64 5.08 13.34
N GLY A 296 -13.46 5.50 12.37
CA GLY A 296 -14.10 4.62 11.38
C GLY A 296 -13.12 4.13 10.30
N SER A 297 -12.04 4.87 10.06
CA SER A 297 -11.20 4.65 8.89
C SER A 297 -10.52 3.26 8.85
N PRO A 298 -9.95 2.73 9.96
CA PRO A 298 -9.33 1.39 9.98
C PRO A 298 -10.24 0.26 9.47
N TYR A 299 -11.56 0.42 9.51
CA TYR A 299 -12.50 -0.62 9.09
C TYR A 299 -12.57 -0.83 7.56
N TRP A 300 -11.86 -0.01 6.75
CA TRP A 300 -11.63 -0.37 5.34
C TRP A 300 -10.94 -1.73 5.20
N ALA A 301 -10.29 -2.19 6.27
CA ALA A 301 -9.82 -3.55 6.49
C ALA A 301 -10.84 -4.64 6.14
N SER A 302 -12.15 -4.37 6.22
CA SER A 302 -13.20 -5.33 5.85
C SER A 302 -13.09 -5.85 4.41
N LYS A 303 -12.47 -5.11 3.48
CA LYS A 303 -12.15 -5.63 2.12
C LYS A 303 -11.30 -6.90 2.17
N GLY A 304 -10.42 -6.99 3.17
CA GLY A 304 -9.61 -8.17 3.48
C GLY A 304 -10.40 -9.39 3.91
N LEU A 305 -11.72 -9.25 4.14
CA LEU A 305 -12.63 -10.33 4.51
C LEU A 305 -13.51 -10.77 3.33
N LEU A 306 -13.25 -10.29 2.11
CA LEU A 306 -14.00 -10.66 0.91
C LEU A 306 -14.12 -12.18 0.74
N GLY A 307 -13.11 -12.95 1.15
CA GLY A 307 -13.14 -14.42 1.12
C GLY A 307 -14.37 -15.02 1.80
N LEU A 308 -14.91 -14.37 2.84
CA LEU A 308 -16.13 -14.82 3.54
C LEU A 308 -17.37 -14.85 2.64
N SER A 309 -17.36 -14.17 1.50
CA SER A 309 -18.42 -14.23 0.49
C SER A 309 -18.39 -15.49 -0.39
N LEU A 310 -17.31 -16.28 -0.30
CA LEU A 310 -17.17 -17.53 -1.04
C LEU A 310 -17.79 -18.68 -0.22
N PRO A 311 -18.54 -19.60 -0.86
CA PRO A 311 -19.22 -20.68 -0.16
C PRO A 311 -18.21 -21.64 0.49
N ALA A 312 -18.59 -22.32 1.57
CA ALA A 312 -17.71 -23.23 2.32
C ALA A 312 -17.06 -24.34 1.46
N GLY A 313 -17.72 -24.76 0.37
CA GLY A 313 -17.19 -25.75 -0.58
C GLY A 313 -16.22 -25.20 -1.63
N HIS A 314 -15.96 -23.89 -1.65
CA HIS A 314 -15.06 -23.27 -2.63
C HIS A 314 -13.63 -23.85 -2.54
N PRO A 315 -12.90 -24.04 -3.65
CA PRO A 315 -11.54 -24.61 -3.64
C PRO A 315 -10.58 -23.90 -2.69
N VAL A 316 -10.70 -22.58 -2.54
CA VAL A 316 -9.86 -21.81 -1.59
C VAL A 316 -9.98 -22.30 -0.15
N TRP A 317 -11.15 -22.81 0.27
CA TRP A 317 -11.39 -23.29 1.63
C TRP A 317 -11.10 -24.77 1.83
N THR A 318 -11.07 -25.54 0.75
CA THR A 318 -10.93 -27.00 0.78
C THR A 318 -9.55 -27.49 0.34
N ALA A 319 -8.82 -26.69 -0.44
CA ALA A 319 -7.43 -26.96 -0.78
C ALA A 319 -6.53 -26.92 0.46
N VAL A 320 -5.47 -27.73 0.43
CA VAL A 320 -4.38 -27.68 1.42
C VAL A 320 -3.64 -26.35 1.23
N GLU A 321 -3.34 -25.65 2.32
CA GLU A 321 -2.52 -24.43 2.25
C GLU A 321 -1.13 -24.76 1.71
N GLU A 322 -0.67 -23.98 0.74
CA GLU A 322 0.67 -24.06 0.16
C GLU A 322 1.56 -23.01 0.85
N PRO A 323 2.85 -23.29 1.06
CA PRO A 323 3.76 -22.32 1.69
C PRO A 323 3.89 -21.06 0.83
N LEU A 324 4.02 -19.90 1.49
CA LEU A 324 4.44 -18.68 0.81
C LEU A 324 5.83 -18.86 0.19
N PRO A 325 6.20 -18.10 -0.86
CA PRO A 325 7.52 -18.20 -1.47
C PRO A 325 8.67 -18.10 -0.46
N VAL A 326 8.58 -17.17 0.50
CA VAL A 326 9.58 -16.97 1.55
C VAL A 326 9.64 -18.12 2.58
N GLU A 327 8.59 -18.92 2.70
CA GLU A 327 8.56 -20.09 3.59
C GLU A 327 9.18 -21.33 2.92
N ALA A 328 9.08 -21.40 1.59
CA ALA A 328 9.60 -22.48 0.78
C ALA A 328 11.12 -22.41 0.65
N ASP A 329 11.64 -21.29 0.13
CA ASP A 329 13.06 -21.10 -0.20
C ASP A 329 13.46 -19.62 -0.18
N ASP A 330 14.77 -19.35 -0.24
CA ASP A 330 15.28 -18.00 -0.57
C ASP A 330 14.91 -17.67 -2.02
N PHE A 331 14.52 -16.42 -2.28
CA PHE A 331 14.19 -15.98 -3.63
C PHE A 331 14.63 -14.55 -3.92
N THR A 332 14.80 -14.26 -5.21
CA THR A 332 15.06 -12.93 -5.74
C THR A 332 14.16 -12.66 -6.93
N ARG A 333 13.63 -11.44 -7.05
CA ARG A 333 12.67 -11.09 -8.10
C ARG A 333 12.77 -9.61 -8.50
N VAL A 334 12.71 -9.35 -9.80
CA VAL A 334 12.52 -7.99 -10.33
C VAL A 334 11.03 -7.79 -10.58
N VAL A 335 10.44 -6.79 -9.91
CA VAL A 335 9.06 -6.36 -10.13
C VAL A 335 9.14 -5.03 -10.89
N ARG A 336 8.94 -5.09 -12.21
CA ARG A 336 9.37 -4.03 -13.13
C ARG A 336 8.57 -2.74 -12.97
N ALA A 337 7.24 -2.83 -12.98
CA ALA A 337 6.35 -1.67 -12.93
C ALA A 337 6.65 -0.69 -11.76
N PRO A 338 6.72 -1.14 -10.49
CA PRO A 338 7.09 -0.28 -9.37
C PRO A 338 8.60 -0.02 -9.27
N GLY A 339 9.40 -0.67 -10.11
CA GLY A 339 10.85 -0.62 -10.15
C GLY A 339 11.51 -1.16 -8.90
N TRP A 340 11.12 -2.37 -8.50
CA TRP A 340 11.52 -3.01 -7.26
C TRP A 340 12.44 -4.22 -7.49
N LEU A 341 13.47 -4.32 -6.67
CA LEU A 341 14.26 -5.53 -6.48
C LEU A 341 13.80 -6.19 -5.18
N VAL A 342 13.22 -7.38 -5.26
CA VAL A 342 12.63 -8.09 -4.13
C VAL A 342 13.50 -9.27 -3.74
N SER A 343 13.88 -9.37 -2.47
CA SER A 343 14.68 -10.46 -1.92
C SER A 343 14.02 -11.03 -0.67
N GLY A 344 13.63 -12.30 -0.72
CA GLY A 344 13.09 -13.04 0.41
C GLY A 344 14.10 -14.05 0.93
N THR A 345 14.25 -14.12 2.25
CA THR A 345 15.15 -15.07 2.90
C THR A 345 14.37 -15.95 3.84
N ARG A 346 14.39 -17.26 3.60
CA ARG A 346 13.67 -18.25 4.40
C ARG A 346 14.15 -18.31 5.84
N ALA A 347 15.44 -18.10 6.06
CA ALA A 347 16.04 -18.19 7.39
C ALA A 347 15.48 -17.18 8.40
N ASP A 348 15.05 -16.00 7.94
CA ASP A 348 14.43 -14.97 8.79
C ASP A 348 12.97 -14.68 8.44
N GLY A 349 12.46 -15.21 7.32
CA GLY A 349 11.09 -15.01 6.89
C GLY A 349 10.79 -13.60 6.38
N VAL A 350 11.80 -12.75 6.22
CA VAL A 350 11.64 -11.35 5.84
C VAL A 350 11.72 -11.20 4.31
N VAL A 351 10.81 -10.39 3.78
CA VAL A 351 10.86 -9.92 2.40
C VAL A 351 11.36 -8.48 2.39
N ARG A 352 12.38 -8.21 1.58
CA ARG A 352 12.99 -6.89 1.38
C ARG A 352 12.72 -6.42 -0.04
N VAL A 353 12.45 -5.13 -0.17
CA VAL A 353 12.26 -4.44 -1.43
C VAL A 353 13.29 -3.31 -1.51
N VAL A 354 14.06 -3.24 -2.59
CA VAL A 354 14.89 -2.07 -2.94
C VAL A 354 14.21 -1.31 -4.08
N ASN A 355 14.00 -0.01 -3.87
CA ASN A 355 13.12 0.83 -4.67
C ASN A 355 13.87 1.84 -5.55
N HIS A 356 13.71 1.67 -6.86
CA HIS A 356 14.23 2.53 -7.91
C HIS A 356 13.17 3.08 -8.85
N GLY A 357 11.87 2.82 -8.62
CA GLY A 357 10.79 3.18 -9.54
C GLY A 357 9.57 3.85 -8.92
N THR A 358 9.39 3.81 -7.59
CA THR A 358 8.21 4.32 -6.89
C THR A 358 8.53 5.54 -6.03
N ASP A 359 7.74 6.60 -6.12
CA ASP A 359 7.89 7.81 -5.28
C ASP A 359 6.60 8.61 -5.06
N HIS A 360 5.45 8.13 -5.53
CA HIS A 360 4.19 8.89 -5.53
C HIS A 360 4.33 10.26 -6.22
N SER A 361 5.10 10.31 -7.30
CA SER A 361 5.29 11.53 -8.07
C SER A 361 5.66 11.24 -9.53
N HIS A 362 6.09 12.28 -10.23
CA HIS A 362 6.57 12.23 -11.62
C HIS A 362 8.08 12.50 -11.67
N PRO A 363 8.81 11.92 -12.66
CA PRO A 363 10.20 12.29 -12.90
C PRO A 363 10.39 13.81 -13.05
N GLY A 364 11.42 14.36 -12.39
CA GLY A 364 11.71 15.80 -12.39
C GLY A 364 10.96 16.62 -11.32
N SER A 365 10.14 15.97 -10.49
CA SER A 365 9.54 16.59 -9.31
C SER A 365 10.58 17.00 -8.27
N ASP A 366 10.31 18.09 -7.54
CA ASP A 366 11.14 18.61 -6.44
C ASP A 366 10.38 18.57 -5.10
N LEU A 367 9.46 17.61 -4.94
CA LEU A 367 8.71 17.42 -3.71
C LEU A 367 9.59 16.85 -2.60
N ALA A 368 9.25 17.15 -1.35
CA ALA A 368 9.80 16.42 -0.21
C ALA A 368 9.57 14.90 -0.38
N ASP A 369 10.40 14.08 0.26
CA ASP A 369 10.24 12.63 0.21
C ASP A 369 9.01 12.18 1.01
N PRO A 370 7.96 11.61 0.40
CA PRO A 370 6.98 10.83 1.15
C PRO A 370 7.67 9.58 1.70
N PRO A 371 7.79 9.39 3.04
CA PRO A 371 8.53 8.26 3.60
C PRO A 371 8.00 6.89 3.16
N LEU A 372 6.71 6.80 2.87
CA LEU A 372 6.05 5.57 2.46
C LEU A 372 6.22 5.24 0.95
N TYR A 373 6.87 6.11 0.16
CA TYR A 373 7.14 5.84 -1.26
C TYR A 373 8.59 6.12 -1.70
N ALA A 374 9.25 7.16 -1.19
CA ALA A 374 10.52 7.62 -1.75
C ALA A 374 11.79 7.00 -1.13
N ARG A 375 11.68 6.15 -0.09
CA ARG A 375 12.85 5.45 0.48
C ARG A 375 13.44 4.46 -0.53
N LEU A 376 14.73 4.18 -0.42
CA LEU A 376 15.44 3.18 -1.23
C LEU A 376 15.06 1.76 -0.85
N GLY A 377 14.41 1.52 0.29
CA GLY A 377 13.97 0.18 0.64
C GLY A 377 12.82 0.12 1.63
N TYR A 378 12.05 -0.96 1.49
CA TYR A 378 10.88 -1.33 2.28
C TYR A 378 10.96 -2.80 2.65
N SER A 379 10.33 -3.23 3.74
CA SER A 379 10.29 -4.64 4.09
C SER A 379 8.99 -5.00 4.81
N THR A 380 8.80 -6.30 5.01
CA THR A 380 7.69 -6.82 5.82
C THR A 380 7.95 -6.71 7.34
N ALA A 381 9.15 -6.29 7.75
CA ALA A 381 9.60 -6.29 9.15
C ALA A 381 10.09 -4.93 9.68
N THR A 382 10.11 -3.89 8.84
CA THR A 382 10.58 -2.54 9.20
C THR A 382 9.61 -1.48 8.75
N PHE A 383 9.47 -0.41 9.53
CA PHE A 383 8.59 0.71 9.19
C PHE A 383 9.41 1.97 8.93
N PRO A 384 9.20 2.68 7.81
CA PRO A 384 9.95 3.90 7.49
C PRO A 384 9.83 4.97 8.56
N LEU A 385 10.87 5.76 8.79
CA LEU A 385 10.73 6.92 9.68
C LEU A 385 9.77 7.93 9.04
N LEU A 386 8.68 8.23 9.73
CA LEU A 386 7.66 9.19 9.28
C LEU A 386 8.11 10.65 9.40
N SER A 387 9.35 10.90 9.84
CA SER A 387 9.95 12.23 9.88
C SER A 387 10.29 12.75 8.48
N GLY A 388 10.25 14.08 8.32
CA GLY A 388 10.57 14.75 7.06
C GLY A 388 12.03 14.65 6.61
N ASP A 389 13.01 14.56 7.53
CA ASP A 389 14.43 14.35 7.16
C ASP A 389 14.70 12.88 6.79
N PRO A 390 15.13 12.55 5.55
CA PRO A 390 15.39 11.18 5.15
C PRO A 390 16.66 10.61 5.81
N LEU A 391 16.48 9.73 6.80
CA LEU A 391 17.58 9.04 7.49
C LEU A 391 17.63 7.54 7.20
N ASP A 392 16.50 6.85 7.28
CA ASP A 392 16.39 5.43 7.03
C ASP A 392 16.33 5.14 5.53
N GLN A 393 16.95 4.04 5.09
CA GLN A 393 16.88 3.58 3.70
C GLN A 393 17.06 4.72 2.69
N SER A 394 18.08 5.57 2.91
CA SER A 394 18.28 6.80 2.15
C SER A 394 19.72 6.94 1.67
N VAL A 395 19.89 7.78 0.66
CA VAL A 395 21.18 8.33 0.23
C VAL A 395 20.94 9.83 0.09
N VAL A 396 21.60 10.61 0.92
CA VAL A 396 21.35 12.06 1.01
C VAL A 396 22.64 12.85 0.99
N VAL A 397 22.56 14.06 0.45
CA VAL A 397 23.55 15.11 0.72
C VAL A 397 23.07 15.92 1.92
N LEU A 398 23.96 16.15 2.88
CA LEU A 398 23.68 16.98 4.05
C LEU A 398 23.98 18.44 3.74
N ASP A 399 23.10 19.33 4.19
CA ASP A 399 23.40 20.76 4.23
C ASP A 399 24.22 21.16 5.46
N GLU A 400 24.58 22.44 5.57
CA GLU A 400 25.36 22.97 6.70
C GLU A 400 24.68 22.75 8.07
N GLY A 401 23.35 22.65 8.09
CA GLY A 401 22.55 22.35 9.28
C GLY A 401 22.39 20.85 9.56
N GLY A 402 22.96 19.98 8.73
CA GLY A 402 22.86 18.53 8.85
C GLY A 402 21.56 17.93 8.32
N ARG A 403 20.73 18.70 7.59
CA ARG A 403 19.48 18.21 6.99
C ARG A 403 19.77 17.46 5.70
N GLY A 404 19.18 16.28 5.53
CA GLY A 404 19.30 15.47 4.33
C GLY A 404 18.48 16.02 3.16
N SER A 405 19.02 15.89 1.97
CA SER A 405 18.31 16.15 0.71
C SER A 405 17.27 15.09 0.40
N HIS A 406 16.22 15.46 -0.34
CA HIS A 406 15.22 14.56 -0.90
C HIS A 406 15.63 13.94 -2.24
N ARG A 407 14.92 12.88 -2.63
CA ARG A 407 15.11 12.14 -3.88
C ARG A 407 13.87 11.98 -4.76
N THR A 408 12.68 12.37 -4.30
CA THR A 408 11.45 12.39 -5.13
C THR A 408 11.72 13.03 -6.49
N GLY A 409 11.05 12.54 -7.52
CA GLY A 409 11.28 12.95 -8.90
C GLY A 409 12.47 12.26 -9.57
N PHE A 410 13.03 11.21 -8.96
CA PHE A 410 14.13 10.46 -9.54
C PHE A 410 13.78 9.81 -10.88
N THR A 411 14.78 9.65 -11.74
CA THR A 411 14.70 8.82 -12.95
C THR A 411 15.13 7.40 -12.63
N ALA A 412 14.27 6.42 -12.93
CA ALA A 412 14.59 5.00 -12.79
C ALA A 412 15.59 4.58 -13.88
N GLY A 413 16.59 3.79 -13.48
CA GLY A 413 17.54 3.14 -14.37
C GLY A 413 17.14 1.68 -14.67
N PRO A 414 18.01 0.92 -15.35
CA PRO A 414 17.74 -0.48 -15.65
C PRO A 414 17.64 -1.33 -14.37
N LEU A 415 16.78 -2.34 -14.42
CA LEU A 415 16.62 -3.38 -13.41
C LEU A 415 16.88 -4.74 -14.06
N SER A 416 17.66 -5.58 -13.41
CA SER A 416 18.04 -6.88 -13.96
C SER A 416 18.37 -7.89 -12.86
N ALA A 417 18.30 -9.18 -13.21
CA ALA A 417 18.90 -10.25 -12.42
C ALA A 417 20.11 -10.78 -13.19
N LEU A 418 21.25 -10.92 -12.51
CA LEU A 418 22.43 -11.58 -13.04
C LEU A 418 22.20 -13.10 -13.10
N ALA A 419 23.04 -13.82 -13.84
CA ALA A 419 22.95 -15.29 -13.94
C ALA A 419 23.08 -16.01 -12.58
N SER A 420 23.72 -15.37 -11.61
CA SER A 420 23.84 -15.83 -10.22
C SER A 420 22.56 -15.68 -9.39
N GLY A 421 21.56 -14.95 -9.89
CA GLY A 421 20.37 -14.53 -9.14
C GLY A 421 20.53 -13.19 -8.40
N THR A 422 21.73 -12.60 -8.39
CA THR A 422 21.93 -11.27 -7.80
C THR A 422 21.15 -10.22 -8.59
N LEU A 423 20.34 -9.43 -7.90
CA LEU A 423 19.55 -8.38 -8.52
C LEU A 423 20.37 -7.09 -8.60
N VAL A 424 20.22 -6.34 -9.68
CA VAL A 424 20.88 -5.04 -9.87
C VAL A 424 19.85 -4.03 -10.37
N GLY A 425 19.85 -2.85 -9.75
CA GLY A 425 18.99 -1.74 -10.12
C GLY A 425 19.69 -0.40 -9.93
N SER A 426 19.19 0.65 -10.58
CA SER A 426 19.73 1.98 -10.39
C SER A 426 18.69 3.08 -10.51
N SER A 427 19.00 4.24 -9.95
CA SER A 427 18.20 5.45 -10.11
C SER A 427 19.08 6.69 -9.96
N ARG A 428 18.64 7.80 -10.55
CA ARG A 428 19.37 9.08 -10.55
C ARG A 428 18.43 10.23 -10.22
N TRP A 429 18.88 11.18 -9.41
CA TRP A 429 18.06 12.34 -9.03
C TRP A 429 18.90 13.56 -8.66
N ARG A 430 18.30 14.74 -8.83
CA ARG A 430 18.88 15.98 -8.30
C ARG A 430 18.53 16.04 -6.82
N ALA A 431 19.55 15.96 -5.96
CA ALA A 431 19.37 16.20 -4.53
C ALA A 431 18.75 17.59 -4.36
N HIS A 432 17.74 17.73 -3.51
CA HIS A 432 17.11 19.02 -3.26
C HIS A 432 16.61 19.12 -1.82
N TRP A 433 16.43 20.35 -1.35
CA TRP A 433 15.83 20.66 -0.06
C TRP A 433 14.61 21.53 -0.30
N THR A 434 13.49 21.14 0.28
CA THR A 434 12.23 21.88 0.25
C THR A 434 11.46 21.58 1.52
N GLU A 435 10.57 22.48 1.91
CA GLU A 435 9.61 22.21 2.98
C GLU A 435 8.27 21.86 2.33
N PRO A 436 7.53 20.86 2.85
CA PRO A 436 6.20 20.55 2.33
C PRO A 436 5.29 21.78 2.33
N GLY A 437 4.57 21.99 1.23
CA GLY A 437 3.57 23.05 1.12
C GLY A 437 2.37 22.83 2.05
N PRO A 438 1.58 23.88 2.34
CA PRO A 438 0.44 23.78 3.24
C PRO A 438 -0.69 22.94 2.66
N GLY A 439 -1.40 22.24 3.54
CA GLY A 439 -2.62 21.50 3.23
C GLY A 439 -2.63 20.11 3.85
N PRO A 440 -3.74 19.37 3.70
CA PRO A 440 -3.87 18.05 4.30
C PRO A 440 -2.88 17.05 3.72
N ASP A 441 -2.34 16.19 4.58
CA ASP A 441 -1.58 15.00 4.24
C ASP A 441 -2.51 13.87 3.78
N HIS A 442 -2.44 13.54 2.49
CA HIS A 442 -3.14 12.41 1.88
C HIS A 442 -2.22 11.21 1.62
N GLY A 443 -1.04 11.18 2.24
CA GLY A 443 0.01 10.19 2.03
C GLY A 443 1.10 10.63 1.06
N HIS A 444 1.09 11.90 0.64
CA HIS A 444 2.15 12.52 -0.17
C HIS A 444 2.24 14.04 0.14
N PRO A 445 3.44 14.64 0.04
CA PRO A 445 3.64 16.05 0.32
C PRO A 445 3.18 16.95 -0.84
N ARG A 446 2.84 18.20 -0.51
CA ARG A 446 2.50 19.25 -1.47
C ARG A 446 3.73 20.07 -1.87
N PRO A 447 3.74 20.71 -3.05
CA PRO A 447 4.83 21.59 -3.46
C PRO A 447 5.08 22.72 -2.46
N GLY A 448 6.32 22.84 -2.00
CA GLY A 448 6.80 23.95 -1.18
C GLY A 448 6.97 25.24 -1.98
N ALA A 449 7.09 26.37 -1.28
CA ALA A 449 7.31 27.67 -1.91
C ALA A 449 8.76 27.84 -2.42
N GLU A 450 9.72 27.16 -1.80
CA GLU A 450 11.15 27.27 -2.12
C GLU A 450 11.79 25.88 -2.28
N VAL A 451 12.65 25.77 -3.28
CA VAL A 451 13.45 24.57 -3.55
C VAL A 451 14.90 24.99 -3.74
N ARG A 452 15.81 24.37 -2.98
CA ARG A 452 17.26 24.50 -3.19
C ARG A 452 17.80 23.23 -3.82
N HIS A 453 18.47 23.34 -4.96
CA HIS A 453 19.07 22.19 -5.64
C HIS A 453 20.53 21.94 -5.21
N GLY A 454 20.81 20.69 -4.89
CA GLY A 454 22.11 20.10 -4.62
C GLY A 454 22.69 19.34 -5.82
N PRO A 455 23.76 18.56 -5.62
CA PRO A 455 24.38 17.76 -6.68
C PRO A 455 23.42 16.72 -7.24
N LEU A 456 23.80 16.18 -8.40
CA LEU A 456 23.10 15.07 -9.03
C LEU A 456 23.64 13.76 -8.47
N LEU A 457 22.78 12.96 -7.84
CA LEU A 457 23.11 11.67 -7.25
C LEU A 457 22.77 10.54 -8.21
N GLU A 458 23.64 9.54 -8.26
CA GLU A 458 23.42 8.27 -8.93
C GLU A 458 23.65 7.14 -7.93
N VAL A 459 22.70 6.22 -7.86
CA VAL A 459 22.77 5.04 -6.99
C VAL A 459 22.54 3.80 -7.82
N VAL A 460 23.41 2.81 -7.63
CA VAL A 460 23.26 1.44 -8.10
C VAL A 460 23.19 0.53 -6.87
N SER A 461 22.17 -0.31 -6.81
CA SER A 461 22.00 -1.31 -5.76
C SER A 461 22.19 -2.70 -6.34
N ALA A 462 23.03 -3.51 -5.70
CA ALA A 462 23.12 -4.96 -5.93
C ALA A 462 22.52 -5.68 -4.71
N VAL A 463 21.63 -6.65 -4.91
CA VAL A 463 20.87 -7.31 -3.83
C VAL A 463 21.01 -8.82 -3.93
N ARG A 464 21.35 -9.46 -2.81
CA ARG A 464 21.38 -10.92 -2.66
C ARG A 464 21.13 -11.32 -1.21
N GLY A 465 20.13 -12.18 -1.00
CA GLY A 465 19.73 -12.62 0.33
C GLY A 465 19.36 -11.44 1.23
N SER A 466 19.96 -11.37 2.42
CA SER A 466 19.73 -10.29 3.39
C SER A 466 20.47 -8.99 3.09
N TRP A 467 21.33 -8.97 2.06
CA TRP A 467 22.28 -7.89 1.81
C TRP A 467 21.94 -7.06 0.57
N GLU A 468 22.15 -5.76 0.70
CA GLU A 468 22.22 -4.79 -0.39
C GLU A 468 23.60 -4.14 -0.38
N VAL A 469 24.26 -4.05 -1.53
CA VAL A 469 25.44 -3.21 -1.73
C VAL A 469 25.05 -2.00 -2.57
N ARG A 470 25.21 -0.79 -2.00
CA ARG A 470 24.92 0.49 -2.65
C ARG A 470 26.19 1.14 -3.15
N PHE A 471 26.29 1.33 -4.46
CA PHE A 471 27.26 2.21 -5.10
C PHE A 471 26.64 3.58 -5.28
N VAL A 472 27.27 4.61 -4.74
CA VAL A 472 26.76 5.97 -4.73
C VAL A 472 27.79 6.90 -5.35
N ARG A 473 27.35 7.79 -6.22
CA ARG A 473 28.20 8.83 -6.79
C ARG A 473 27.48 10.16 -6.84
N LEU A 474 28.22 11.21 -6.45
CA LEU A 474 27.83 12.60 -6.69
C LEU A 474 28.38 13.04 -8.04
N LEU A 475 27.60 13.85 -8.75
CA LEU A 475 27.99 14.49 -9.99
C LEU A 475 27.84 16.01 -9.84
N GLU A 476 28.56 16.74 -10.69
CA GLU A 476 28.54 18.21 -10.80
C GLU A 476 29.24 18.98 -9.67
N ARG A 477 28.94 18.69 -8.39
CA ARG A 477 29.47 19.44 -7.24
C ARG A 477 29.64 18.56 -5.98
N PRO A 478 30.59 18.91 -5.08
CA PRO A 478 30.82 18.14 -3.86
C PRO A 478 29.68 18.30 -2.86
N GLY A 479 29.66 17.44 -1.83
CA GLY A 479 28.73 17.54 -0.70
C GLY A 479 28.91 16.43 0.33
N TRP A 480 28.50 16.66 1.58
CA TRP A 480 28.58 15.64 2.63
C TRP A 480 27.57 14.52 2.39
N LEU A 481 28.05 13.31 2.13
CA LEU A 481 27.21 12.17 1.79
C LEU A 481 26.87 11.36 3.06
N ARG A 482 25.59 10.98 3.21
CA ARG A 482 25.12 10.03 4.23
C ARG A 482 24.32 8.90 3.56
N VAL A 483 24.57 7.68 3.98
CA VAL A 483 23.83 6.47 3.58
C VAL A 483 23.14 5.88 4.80
N GLY A 484 21.82 5.75 4.69
CA GLY A 484 20.92 5.25 5.72
C GLY A 484 20.61 3.76 5.61
N GLY A 485 20.73 3.05 6.73
CA GLY A 485 20.40 1.64 6.90
C GLY A 485 18.91 1.35 7.08
N TRP A 486 18.59 0.10 7.41
CA TRP A 486 17.21 -0.33 7.68
C TRP A 486 16.74 0.11 9.07
N PRO A 487 15.50 0.63 9.21
CA PRO A 487 14.94 1.03 10.50
C PRO A 487 14.34 -0.18 11.21
N ALA A 488 15.17 -0.95 11.92
CA ALA A 488 14.74 -2.19 12.56
C ALA A 488 14.39 -1.99 14.04
N PRO A 489 13.24 -2.49 14.53
CA PRO A 489 12.95 -2.59 15.96
C PRO A 489 14.07 -3.34 16.69
N GLU A 490 14.40 -2.94 17.93
CA GLU A 490 15.45 -3.65 18.72
C GLU A 490 15.15 -5.14 18.93
N SER A 491 13.86 -5.53 18.96
CA SER A 491 13.40 -6.91 19.05
C SER A 491 13.20 -7.61 17.69
N GLY A 492 13.47 -6.89 16.59
CA GLY A 492 13.22 -7.34 15.22
C GLY A 492 14.45 -8.00 14.57
N PRO A 493 14.46 -8.14 13.23
CA PRO A 493 15.65 -8.57 12.50
C PRO A 493 16.83 -7.61 12.72
N GLY A 494 18.05 -8.14 12.68
CA GLY A 494 19.26 -7.32 12.81
C GLY A 494 19.39 -6.33 11.66
N THR A 495 19.97 -5.16 11.93
CA THR A 495 20.25 -4.11 10.92
C THR A 495 21.72 -3.68 11.01
N ARG A 496 22.38 -3.52 9.86
CA ARG A 496 23.79 -3.12 9.78
C ARG A 496 24.06 -2.26 8.55
N VAL A 497 24.98 -1.31 8.71
CA VAL A 497 25.61 -0.58 7.60
C VAL A 497 27.12 -0.70 7.74
N VAL A 498 27.79 -1.06 6.65
CA VAL A 498 29.26 -1.13 6.55
C VAL A 498 29.69 -0.17 5.45
N GLY A 499 30.28 0.95 5.84
CA GLY A 499 30.86 1.91 4.90
C GLY A 499 32.20 1.41 4.35
N GLY A 500 32.37 1.49 3.03
CA GLY A 500 33.63 1.26 2.36
C GLY A 500 34.55 2.49 2.41
N PRO A 501 35.62 2.52 1.58
CA PRO A 501 36.53 3.66 1.49
C PRO A 501 35.79 4.99 1.31
N GLY A 502 36.15 6.00 2.11
CA GLY A 502 35.53 7.32 2.12
C GLY A 502 34.28 7.45 3.01
N LEU A 503 33.57 6.37 3.35
CA LEU A 503 32.40 6.37 4.23
C LEU A 503 32.76 5.96 5.68
N THR A 504 33.71 6.68 6.27
CA THR A 504 34.33 6.28 7.56
C THR A 504 33.61 6.81 8.80
N LYS A 505 32.77 7.84 8.69
CA LYS A 505 31.88 8.22 9.80
C LYS A 505 30.73 7.22 9.85
N SER A 506 30.33 6.80 11.04
CA SER A 506 29.19 5.91 11.24
C SER A 506 28.51 6.15 12.57
N GLY A 507 27.27 5.69 12.69
CA GLY A 507 26.50 5.77 13.92
C GLY A 507 25.21 4.97 13.83
N VAL A 508 24.48 4.94 14.93
CA VAL A 508 23.13 4.37 15.02
C VAL A 508 22.24 5.41 15.67
N SER A 509 21.22 5.84 14.94
CA SER A 509 20.18 6.71 15.49
C SER A 509 19.07 5.85 16.07
N VAL A 510 18.38 6.37 17.10
CA VAL A 510 17.22 5.72 17.71
C VAL A 510 15.99 6.59 17.45
N ALA A 511 14.93 5.98 16.95
CA ALA A 511 13.66 6.66 16.70
C ALA A 511 12.48 5.75 17.07
N ALA A 512 11.30 6.35 17.26
CA ALA A 512 10.06 5.60 17.39
C ALA A 512 9.42 5.40 16.01
N THR A 513 8.85 4.23 15.78
CA THR A 513 8.06 3.90 14.59
C THR A 513 6.74 3.25 15.01
N PRO A 514 5.78 3.09 14.07
CA PRO A 514 4.57 2.30 14.32
C PRO A 514 4.79 0.85 14.76
N LEU A 515 5.99 0.27 14.55
CA LEU A 515 6.33 -1.08 15.01
C LEU A 515 6.93 -1.11 16.41
N ALA A 516 7.67 -0.07 16.81
CA ALA A 516 8.33 -0.04 18.13
C ALA A 516 8.72 1.37 18.56
N ASP A 517 8.69 1.62 19.87
CA ASP A 517 9.16 2.87 20.47
C ASP A 517 10.68 3.06 20.33
N ARG A 518 11.42 1.96 20.17
CA ARG A 518 12.86 1.93 19.96
C ARG A 518 13.18 1.17 18.68
N THR A 519 13.49 1.94 17.65
CA THR A 519 13.92 1.47 16.33
C THR A 519 15.34 1.97 16.07
N LEU A 520 16.25 1.07 15.69
CA LEU A 520 17.63 1.37 15.38
C LEU A 520 17.78 1.69 13.89
N VAL A 521 18.48 2.78 13.58
CA VAL A 521 18.78 3.19 12.21
C VAL A 521 20.29 3.41 12.07
N PRO A 522 21.05 2.37 11.69
CA PRO A 522 22.47 2.51 11.41
C PRO A 522 22.70 3.37 10.17
N TRP A 523 23.79 4.12 10.14
CA TRP A 523 24.18 4.96 9.01
C TRP A 523 25.70 5.06 8.89
N CYS A 524 26.17 5.35 7.68
CA CYS A 524 27.56 5.77 7.43
C CYS A 524 27.60 7.05 6.59
N ALA A 525 28.67 7.82 6.70
CA ALA A 525 28.82 9.11 6.05
C ALA A 525 30.28 9.43 5.72
N THR A 526 30.49 10.39 4.82
CA THR A 526 31.83 10.92 4.54
C THR A 526 32.35 11.80 5.69
N PRO A 527 33.65 11.77 6.01
CA PRO A 527 34.22 12.63 7.05
C PRO A 527 34.24 14.11 6.64
N GLY A 528 34.40 14.39 5.35
CA GLY A 528 34.29 15.70 4.70
C GLY A 528 33.38 15.64 3.48
N GLU A 529 33.46 16.63 2.59
CA GLU A 529 32.69 16.62 1.35
C GLU A 529 33.15 15.47 0.43
N ALA A 530 32.18 14.77 -0.16
CA ALA A 530 32.42 13.73 -1.14
C ALA A 530 32.83 14.35 -2.48
N GLU A 531 33.93 13.86 -3.05
CA GLU A 531 34.40 14.29 -4.37
C GLU A 531 33.46 13.83 -5.51
N PRO A 532 33.09 14.74 -6.44
CA PRO A 532 32.30 14.37 -7.61
C PRO A 532 33.02 13.37 -8.50
N GLY A 533 32.28 12.42 -9.07
CA GLY A 533 32.82 11.41 -10.00
C GLY A 533 33.33 10.14 -9.33
N ILE A 534 33.56 10.15 -8.01
CA ILE A 534 34.01 9.00 -7.22
C ILE A 534 32.82 8.14 -6.77
N TRP A 535 32.99 6.82 -6.82
CA TRP A 535 32.03 5.86 -6.28
C TRP A 535 32.32 5.55 -4.81
N TYR A 536 31.35 5.81 -3.96
CA TYR A 536 31.33 5.45 -2.55
C TYR A 536 30.45 4.20 -2.39
N VAL A 537 30.90 3.23 -1.61
CA VAL A 537 30.19 1.95 -1.50
C VAL A 537 29.85 1.65 -0.06
N ALA A 538 28.62 1.20 0.18
CA ALA A 538 28.17 0.72 1.49
C ALA A 538 27.43 -0.61 1.35
N ALA A 539 27.67 -1.54 2.28
CA ALA A 539 26.89 -2.76 2.41
C ALA A 539 25.86 -2.61 3.54
N LEU A 540 24.61 -2.92 3.26
CA LEU A 540 23.48 -2.79 4.16
C LEU A 540 22.84 -4.16 4.37
N GLN A 541 22.50 -4.47 5.61
CA GLN A 541 21.82 -5.71 5.96
C GLN A 541 20.54 -5.41 6.73
N LEU A 542 19.51 -6.18 6.42
CA LEU A 542 18.39 -6.46 7.32
C LEU A 542 18.32 -7.98 7.44
N GLY A 543 18.27 -8.58 8.63
CA GLY A 543 18.18 -10.03 8.79
C GLY A 543 19.17 -10.59 9.81
N HIS A 544 19.39 -11.89 9.77
CA HIS A 544 20.24 -12.58 10.75
C HIS A 544 21.69 -12.73 10.30
N GLY A 545 22.63 -12.24 11.12
CA GLY A 545 24.04 -12.66 11.17
C GLY A 545 24.85 -12.64 9.86
N GLY A 546 26.08 -13.12 9.91
CA GLY A 546 26.94 -13.27 8.72
C GLY A 546 27.95 -12.15 8.51
N GLU A 547 29.01 -12.49 7.79
CA GLU A 547 30.02 -11.53 7.37
C GLU A 547 29.44 -10.60 6.30
N ALA A 548 29.93 -9.35 6.25
CA ALA A 548 29.55 -8.44 5.19
C ALA A 548 30.16 -8.93 3.86
N PRO A 549 29.50 -8.69 2.71
CA PRO A 549 30.09 -9.00 1.43
C PRO A 549 31.44 -8.28 1.27
N SER A 550 32.42 -8.97 0.68
CA SER A 550 33.69 -8.36 0.32
C SER A 550 33.50 -7.60 -1.00
N ILE A 551 33.99 -6.37 -1.06
CA ILE A 551 33.78 -5.48 -2.20
C ILE A 551 35.14 -4.96 -2.65
N ASP A 552 35.47 -5.21 -3.92
CA ASP A 552 36.64 -4.66 -4.58
C ASP A 552 36.21 -4.04 -5.92
N ALA A 553 36.27 -2.71 -5.99
CA ALA A 553 35.68 -1.92 -7.08
C ALA A 553 34.22 -2.33 -7.34
N TRP A 554 33.92 -2.93 -8.50
CA TRP A 554 32.57 -3.38 -8.90
C TRP A 554 32.35 -4.88 -8.70
N LYS A 555 33.33 -5.59 -8.13
CA LYS A 555 33.22 -7.00 -7.82
C LYS A 555 32.76 -7.19 -6.39
N ILE A 556 31.72 -7.99 -6.22
CA ILE A 556 31.16 -8.36 -4.91
C ILE A 556 31.37 -9.85 -4.70
N VAL A 557 31.95 -10.23 -3.57
CA VAL A 557 31.94 -11.61 -3.07
C VAL A 557 30.94 -11.67 -1.91
N TRP A 558 29.85 -12.37 -2.14
CA TRP A 558 28.74 -12.51 -1.21
C TRP A 558 29.07 -13.52 -0.10
N PRO A 559 28.35 -13.46 1.04
CA PRO A 559 28.59 -14.39 2.15
C PRO A 559 28.35 -15.87 1.83
N ASP A 560 27.59 -16.17 0.78
CA ASP A 560 27.38 -17.53 0.28
C ASP A 560 28.47 -18.02 -0.68
N GLY A 561 29.53 -17.24 -0.89
CA GLY A 561 30.65 -17.53 -1.77
C GLY A 561 30.43 -17.15 -3.24
N THR A 562 29.25 -16.66 -3.61
CA THR A 562 28.97 -16.16 -4.96
C THR A 562 29.83 -14.92 -5.24
N ALA A 563 30.41 -14.84 -6.43
CA ALA A 563 31.14 -13.66 -6.88
C ALA A 563 30.47 -13.07 -8.12
N ASP A 564 30.12 -11.79 -8.07
CA ASP A 564 29.47 -11.06 -9.15
C ASP A 564 30.27 -9.83 -9.56
N ASP A 565 30.43 -9.64 -10.87
CA ASP A 565 30.86 -8.38 -11.46
C ASP A 565 29.63 -7.53 -11.75
N ILE A 566 29.42 -6.47 -10.95
CA ILE A 566 28.27 -5.59 -11.09
C ILE A 566 28.50 -4.68 -12.30
N PRO A 567 27.53 -4.61 -13.24
CA PRO A 567 27.65 -3.73 -14.40
C PRO A 567 27.75 -2.28 -13.95
N ALA A 568 28.92 -1.65 -14.17
CA ALA A 568 29.06 -0.23 -13.96
C ALA A 568 28.10 0.52 -14.90
N PRO A 569 27.33 1.51 -14.41
CA PRO A 569 26.38 2.21 -15.25
C PRO A 569 27.13 2.92 -16.37
N THR A 570 26.80 2.56 -17.61
CA THR A 570 27.30 3.26 -18.79
C THR A 570 26.65 4.64 -18.82
N LEU A 571 27.44 5.69 -18.54
CA LEU A 571 27.01 7.08 -18.66
C LEU A 571 26.24 7.28 -19.98
N PRO A 572 24.94 7.62 -19.96
CA PRO A 572 24.34 8.23 -21.13
C PRO A 572 25.09 9.56 -21.30
N ARG A 573 25.90 9.68 -22.35
CA ARG A 573 26.48 10.96 -22.73
C ARG A 573 25.32 11.95 -22.85
N SER A 574 25.35 13.02 -22.07
CA SER A 574 24.42 14.13 -22.24
C SER A 574 24.44 14.50 -23.72
N ARG A 575 23.31 14.35 -24.41
CA ARG A 575 23.14 15.04 -25.70
C ARG A 575 23.24 16.52 -25.37
N LYS A 576 24.30 17.15 -25.88
CA LYS A 576 24.56 18.59 -25.75
C LYS A 576 23.42 19.39 -26.36
#